data_AF-A0A522W0D4-F1
#
_entry.id   AF-A0A522W0D4-F1
#
_cell.length_a   1.000
_cell.length_b   1.000
_cell.length_c   1.000
_cell.angle_alpha   90.00
_cell.angle_beta   90.00
_cell.angle_gamma   90.00
#
_symmetry.space_group_name_H-M   'P 1'
#
loop_
_entity.id
_entity.type
_entity.pdbx_description
1 polymer ?
#
loop_
_entity_poly.entity_id
_entity_poly.type
_entity_poly.pdbx_seq_one_letter_code
_entity_poly.pdbx_strand_id
1 'polypeptide(L)'
;MSDTALVLIDIQNDYFPGGRMALEGSPEAAAKAATALAAFRARGLPILHVRHLSVRPGASFFLPGSAGAEIHASVRPLPGEPVIEKNFPNSFRGTDLQAQLERAGARHLVVAGMMTHMCVDASVRQANDYGFRVTLLADGCATRAQKFGDETVPARQVQVAFLAALNGAYARVAATAEILQTLPEST
;
A
#
# COMPACT_ATOMS: atom_id res chain seq x y z
N MET A 1 16.63 -16.18 7.91
CA MET A 1 15.96 -15.28 6.96
C MET A 1 14.73 -14.71 7.65
N SER A 2 14.53 -13.39 7.59
CA SER A 2 13.34 -12.75 8.17
C SER A 2 12.10 -13.14 7.37
N ASP A 3 10.99 -13.40 8.06
CA ASP A 3 9.67 -13.71 7.49
C ASP A 3 8.86 -12.44 7.16
N THR A 4 9.49 -11.26 7.19
CA THR A 4 8.83 -9.97 7.01
C THR A 4 9.04 -9.42 5.60
N ALA A 5 7.95 -9.12 4.89
CA ALA A 5 7.97 -8.46 3.59
C ALA A 5 7.30 -7.08 3.63
N LEU A 6 7.82 -6.13 2.85
CA LEU A 6 7.17 -4.84 2.60
C LEU A 6 6.28 -4.95 1.36
N VAL A 7 5.03 -4.50 1.47
CA VAL A 7 4.10 -4.39 0.35
C VAL A 7 3.67 -2.94 0.18
N LEU A 8 4.02 -2.35 -0.97
CA LEU A 8 3.67 -0.97 -1.33
C LEU A 8 2.50 -0.97 -2.31
N ILE A 9 1.33 -0.48 -1.88
CA ILE A 9 0.09 -0.55 -2.66
C ILE A 9 -0.21 0.77 -3.37
N ASP A 10 -0.20 0.75 -4.70
CA ASP A 10 -0.70 1.80 -5.59
C ASP A 10 -0.18 3.22 -5.29
N ILE A 11 1.08 3.37 -4.89
CA ILE A 11 1.70 4.69 -4.74
C ILE A 11 2.08 5.18 -6.15
N GLN A 12 1.07 5.63 -6.90
CA GLN A 12 1.13 5.96 -8.33
C GLN A 12 0.84 7.44 -8.57
N ASN A 13 1.35 7.98 -9.67
CA ASN A 13 1.34 9.42 -9.96
C ASN A 13 -0.05 10.07 -9.94
N ASP A 14 -1.11 9.37 -10.36
CA ASP A 14 -2.47 9.94 -10.34
C ASP A 14 -2.97 10.29 -8.93
N TYR A 15 -2.40 9.74 -7.87
CA TYR A 15 -2.74 10.09 -6.48
C TYR A 15 -2.02 11.32 -5.92
N PHE A 16 -1.11 11.92 -6.67
CA PHE A 16 -0.32 13.08 -6.24
C PHE A 16 -0.93 14.39 -6.75
N PRO A 17 -0.55 15.56 -6.18
CA PRO A 17 -0.97 16.86 -6.69
C PRO A 17 -0.75 16.99 -8.20
N GLY A 18 -1.79 17.39 -8.94
CA GLY A 18 -1.77 17.47 -10.41
C GLY A 18 -2.12 16.15 -11.12
N GLY A 19 -2.19 15.03 -10.40
CA GLY A 19 -2.70 13.75 -10.89
C GLY A 19 -4.22 13.72 -11.01
N ARG A 20 -4.75 12.71 -11.72
CA ARG A 20 -6.20 12.62 -12.01
C ARG A 20 -7.06 12.24 -10.81
N MET A 21 -6.46 11.77 -9.72
CA MET A 21 -7.15 11.38 -8.48
C MET A 21 -6.34 11.77 -7.24
N ALA A 22 -5.88 13.01 -7.16
CA ALA A 22 -5.08 13.48 -6.04
C ALA A 22 -5.72 13.17 -4.66
N LEU A 23 -4.91 12.68 -3.73
CA LEU A 23 -5.31 12.34 -2.37
C LEU A 23 -4.76 13.36 -1.37
N GLU A 24 -5.45 13.53 -0.24
CA GLU A 24 -4.98 14.40 0.84
C GLU A 24 -3.81 13.71 1.55
N GLY A 25 -2.69 14.41 1.70
CA GLY A 25 -1.49 13.90 2.38
C GLY A 25 -0.67 12.86 1.59
N SER A 26 -0.87 12.72 0.27
CA SER A 26 -0.13 11.73 -0.52
C SER A 26 1.38 11.95 -0.56
N PRO A 27 1.93 13.18 -0.65
CA PRO A 27 3.39 13.38 -0.57
C PRO A 27 3.98 12.95 0.77
N GLU A 28 3.32 13.27 1.87
CA GLU A 28 3.75 12.93 3.24
C GLU A 28 3.71 11.42 3.46
N ALA A 29 2.62 10.77 3.06
CA ALA A 29 2.49 9.31 3.14
C ALA A 29 3.54 8.59 2.29
N ALA A 30 3.80 9.09 1.08
CA ALA A 30 4.81 8.52 0.20
C ALA A 30 6.23 8.69 0.74
N ALA A 31 6.53 9.78 1.45
CA ALA A 31 7.81 9.97 2.12
C ALA A 31 8.03 8.95 3.26
N LYS A 32 6.98 8.62 4.01
CA LYS A 32 7.02 7.56 5.03
C LYS A 32 7.20 6.18 4.41
N ALA A 33 6.44 5.87 3.36
CA ALA A 33 6.60 4.64 2.58
C ALA A 33 8.03 4.52 2.00
N ALA A 34 8.62 5.61 1.52
CA ALA A 34 10.00 5.64 1.03
C ALA A 34 11.03 5.36 2.13
N THR A 35 10.79 5.84 3.35
CA THR A 35 11.65 5.55 4.52
C THR A 35 11.60 4.05 4.86
N ALA A 36 10.40 3.46 4.88
CA ALA A 36 10.24 2.01 5.07
C ALA A 36 10.94 1.23 3.95
N LEU A 37 10.75 1.63 2.69
CA LEU A 37 11.40 1.03 1.53
C LEU A 37 12.92 1.04 1.63
N ALA A 38 13.52 2.19 1.99
CA ALA A 38 14.96 2.31 2.18
C ALA A 38 15.47 1.37 3.29
N ALA A 39 14.72 1.25 4.39
CA ALA A 39 15.08 0.38 5.51
C ALA A 39 15.02 -1.12 5.15
N PHE A 40 14.03 -1.54 4.35
CA PHE A 40 13.94 -2.91 3.85
C PHE A 40 15.07 -3.23 2.87
N ARG A 41 15.40 -2.31 1.96
CA ARG A 41 16.55 -2.44 1.04
C ARG A 41 17.87 -2.61 1.79
N ALA A 42 18.12 -1.77 2.79
CA ALA A 42 19.35 -1.80 3.59
C ALA A 42 19.53 -3.11 4.39
N ARG A 43 18.44 -3.85 4.62
CA ARG A 43 18.42 -5.11 5.36
C ARG A 43 18.27 -6.34 4.45
N GLY A 44 18.21 -6.16 3.14
CA GLY A 44 17.97 -7.24 2.19
C GLY A 44 16.63 -7.96 2.42
N LEU A 45 15.63 -7.25 2.95
CA LEU A 45 14.30 -7.82 3.23
C LEU A 45 13.44 -7.82 1.96
N PRO A 46 12.51 -8.78 1.80
CA PRO A 46 11.60 -8.84 0.67
C PRO A 46 10.77 -7.55 0.50
N ILE A 47 10.68 -7.07 -0.73
CA ILE A 47 9.91 -5.89 -1.13
C ILE A 47 9.04 -6.27 -2.32
N LEU A 48 7.76 -5.93 -2.27
CA LEU A 48 6.82 -6.13 -3.36
C LEU A 48 6.07 -4.82 -3.61
N HIS A 49 6.06 -4.40 -4.87
CA HIS A 49 5.30 -3.24 -5.31
C HIS A 49 4.02 -3.69 -5.98
N VAL A 50 2.92 -2.99 -5.72
CA VAL A 50 1.64 -3.22 -6.38
C VAL A 50 1.27 -1.99 -7.20
N ARG A 51 0.89 -2.21 -8.44
CA ARG A 51 0.46 -1.19 -9.40
C ARG A 51 -0.94 -1.50 -9.89
N HIS A 52 -1.87 -0.58 -9.72
CA HIS A 52 -3.20 -0.71 -10.27
C HIS A 52 -3.27 -0.18 -11.70
N LEU A 53 -3.92 -0.95 -12.58
CA LEU A 53 -4.30 -0.55 -13.94
C LEU A 53 -5.81 -0.65 -14.08
N SER A 54 -6.45 0.49 -14.31
CA SER A 54 -7.90 0.56 -14.51
C SER A 54 -8.27 0.23 -15.95
N VAL A 55 -8.69 -1.01 -16.16
CA VAL A 55 -9.11 -1.54 -17.48
C VAL A 55 -10.63 -1.50 -17.70
N ARG A 56 -11.39 -0.99 -16.73
CA ARG A 56 -12.85 -0.86 -16.86
C ARG A 56 -13.23 0.22 -17.88
N PRO A 57 -14.30 0.04 -18.66
CA PRO A 57 -14.85 1.11 -19.48
C PRO A 57 -15.14 2.37 -18.63
N GLY A 58 -14.76 3.55 -19.14
CA GLY A 58 -14.96 4.83 -18.46
C GLY A 58 -14.03 5.10 -17.27
N ALA A 59 -12.94 4.35 -17.12
CA ALA A 59 -11.90 4.69 -16.15
C ALA A 59 -11.36 6.11 -16.39
N SER A 60 -11.12 6.86 -15.30
CA SER A 60 -10.64 8.24 -15.36
C SER A 60 -9.20 8.41 -14.88
N PHE A 61 -8.64 7.44 -14.15
CA PHE A 61 -7.28 7.45 -13.62
C PHE A 61 -6.69 6.03 -13.69
N PHE A 62 -5.37 5.90 -13.54
CA PHE A 62 -4.63 4.64 -13.68
C PHE A 62 -4.83 3.96 -15.04
N LEU A 63 -4.89 4.75 -16.10
CA LEU A 63 -5.05 4.20 -17.45
C LEU A 63 -3.77 3.47 -17.90
N PRO A 64 -3.87 2.28 -18.50
CA PRO A 64 -2.72 1.57 -19.04
C PRO A 64 -1.88 2.45 -19.96
N GLY A 65 -0.56 2.45 -19.76
CA GLY A 65 0.41 3.23 -20.54
C GLY A 65 0.43 4.74 -20.24
N SER A 66 -0.39 5.24 -19.31
CA SER A 66 -0.35 6.65 -18.92
C SER A 66 0.71 6.92 -17.85
N ALA A 67 1.29 8.12 -17.86
CA ALA A 67 2.20 8.58 -16.81
C ALA A 67 1.53 8.56 -15.41
N GLY A 68 0.22 8.81 -15.35
CA GLY A 68 -0.57 8.74 -14.11
C GLY A 68 -0.61 7.34 -13.48
N ALA A 69 -0.50 6.30 -14.30
CA ALA A 69 -0.47 4.91 -13.85
C ALA A 69 0.93 4.43 -13.43
N GLU A 70 1.98 5.20 -13.65
CA GLU A 70 3.32 4.80 -13.20
C GLU A 70 3.46 4.92 -11.68
N ILE A 71 4.28 4.04 -11.08
CA ILE A 71 4.65 4.14 -9.66
C ILE A 71 5.41 5.45 -9.46
N HIS A 72 5.04 6.19 -8.43
CA HIS A 72 5.61 7.50 -8.14
C HIS A 72 7.10 7.40 -7.82
N ALA A 73 7.85 8.43 -8.24
CA ALA A 73 9.32 8.43 -8.16
C ALA A 73 9.86 8.24 -6.73
N SER A 74 9.11 8.67 -5.70
CA SER A 74 9.49 8.53 -4.29
C SER A 74 9.67 7.08 -3.83
N VAL A 75 8.99 6.13 -4.49
CA VAL A 75 9.05 4.69 -4.14
C VAL A 75 9.37 3.83 -5.37
N ARG A 76 10.13 4.40 -6.32
CA ARG A 76 10.49 3.72 -7.57
C ARG A 76 11.10 2.34 -7.29
N PRO A 77 10.59 1.27 -7.94
CA PRO A 77 11.18 -0.06 -7.85
C PRO A 77 12.62 -0.08 -8.40
N LEU A 78 13.48 -0.87 -7.77
CA LEU A 78 14.82 -1.19 -8.29
C LEU A 78 14.79 -2.47 -9.13
N PRO A 79 15.80 -2.71 -9.99
CA PRO A 79 15.96 -4.00 -10.66
C PRO A 79 15.93 -5.16 -9.66
N GLY A 80 15.10 -6.16 -9.92
CA GLY A 80 14.91 -7.32 -9.04
C GLY A 80 13.79 -7.17 -8.01
N GLU A 81 13.22 -5.97 -7.81
CA GLU A 81 12.02 -5.79 -6.98
C GLU A 81 10.76 -6.07 -7.81
N PRO A 82 9.93 -7.06 -7.44
CA PRO A 82 8.73 -7.40 -8.21
C PRO A 82 7.70 -6.27 -8.20
N VAL A 83 7.06 -6.06 -9.36
CA VAL A 83 5.90 -5.19 -9.53
C VAL A 83 4.71 -6.06 -9.94
N ILE A 84 3.71 -6.12 -9.07
CA ILE A 84 2.48 -6.87 -9.27
C ILE A 84 1.44 -5.93 -9.85
N GLU A 85 0.94 -6.23 -11.04
CA GLU A 85 -0.16 -5.49 -11.63
C GLU A 85 -1.50 -6.04 -11.16
N LYS A 86 -2.45 -5.14 -10.88
CA LYS A 86 -3.81 -5.51 -10.49
C LYS A 86 -4.85 -4.65 -11.19
N ASN A 87 -6.06 -5.20 -11.32
CA ASN A 87 -7.20 -4.51 -11.92
C ASN A 87 -8.37 -4.30 -10.95
N PHE A 88 -8.23 -4.76 -9.70
CA PHE A 88 -9.24 -4.64 -8.65
C PHE A 88 -8.65 -3.95 -7.40
N PRO A 89 -9.50 -3.50 -6.45
CA PRO A 89 -9.02 -2.96 -5.18
C PRO A 89 -8.18 -3.96 -4.39
N ASN A 90 -8.66 -5.20 -4.23
CA ASN A 90 -7.93 -6.28 -3.55
C ASN A 90 -6.71 -6.70 -4.35
N SER A 91 -5.51 -6.54 -3.79
CA SER A 91 -4.24 -6.82 -4.45
C SER A 91 -3.95 -8.30 -4.68
N PHE A 92 -4.70 -9.19 -4.03
CA PHE A 92 -4.60 -10.64 -4.24
C PHE A 92 -5.55 -11.15 -5.33
N ARG A 93 -6.57 -10.37 -5.72
CA ARG A 93 -7.59 -10.83 -6.67
C ARG A 93 -7.04 -10.85 -8.09
N GLY A 94 -6.85 -12.05 -8.62
CA GLY A 94 -6.41 -12.24 -10.01
C GLY A 94 -4.96 -11.81 -10.25
N THR A 95 -4.13 -11.87 -9.20
CA THR A 95 -2.70 -11.56 -9.26
C THR A 95 -1.88 -12.73 -8.71
N ASP A 96 -0.57 -12.68 -8.83
CA ASP A 96 0.35 -13.65 -8.23
C ASP A 96 0.93 -13.19 -6.89
N LEU A 97 0.37 -12.14 -6.26
CA LEU A 97 0.89 -11.55 -5.02
C LEU A 97 1.07 -12.57 -3.90
N GLN A 98 0.08 -13.44 -3.68
CA GLN A 98 0.17 -14.49 -2.65
C GLN A 98 1.35 -15.43 -2.93
N ALA A 99 1.45 -15.94 -4.16
CA ALA A 99 2.52 -16.85 -4.55
C ALA A 99 3.90 -16.19 -4.46
N GLN A 100 4.01 -14.90 -4.78
CA GLN A 100 5.25 -14.13 -4.61
C GLN A 100 5.65 -14.02 -3.13
N LEU A 101 4.70 -13.71 -2.24
CA LEU A 101 4.92 -13.62 -0.80
C LEU A 101 5.33 -14.98 -0.20
N GLU A 102 4.69 -16.06 -0.64
CA GLU A 102 5.03 -17.43 -0.22
C GLU A 102 6.43 -17.83 -0.70
N ARG A 103 6.80 -17.53 -1.94
CA ARG A 103 8.16 -17.76 -2.47
C ARG A 103 9.22 -16.95 -1.72
N ALA A 104 8.87 -15.75 -1.25
CA ALA A 104 9.73 -14.93 -0.41
C ALA A 104 9.81 -15.41 1.05
N GLY A 105 9.07 -16.47 1.42
CA GLY A 105 9.01 -16.98 2.80
C GLY A 105 8.28 -16.04 3.76
N ALA A 106 7.49 -15.10 3.26
CA ALA A 106 6.82 -14.11 4.08
C ALA A 106 5.71 -14.74 4.92
N ARG A 107 5.64 -14.33 6.19
CA ARG A 107 4.56 -14.61 7.15
C ARG A 107 4.08 -13.35 7.85
N HIS A 108 4.88 -12.28 7.81
CA HIS A 108 4.53 -10.95 8.29
C HIS A 108 4.63 -9.94 7.15
N LEU A 109 3.59 -9.14 6.94
CA LEU A 109 3.57 -8.06 5.97
C LEU A 109 3.62 -6.72 6.67
N VAL A 110 4.53 -5.85 6.25
CA VAL A 110 4.44 -4.40 6.50
C VAL A 110 3.80 -3.78 5.27
N VAL A 111 2.69 -3.06 5.44
CA VAL A 111 1.90 -2.52 4.35
C VAL A 111 1.88 -0.99 4.42
N ALA A 112 2.11 -0.35 3.29
CA ALA A 112 1.90 1.09 3.08
C ALA A 112 1.30 1.30 1.68
N GLY A 113 0.58 2.39 1.46
CA GLY A 113 -0.02 2.63 0.16
C GLY A 113 -1.33 3.41 0.17
N MET A 114 -2.04 3.34 -0.95
CA MET A 114 -3.19 4.20 -1.23
C MET A 114 -4.27 3.44 -2.01
N MET A 115 -5.56 3.70 -1.84
CA MET A 115 -6.17 4.50 -0.78
C MET A 115 -6.41 3.65 0.48
N THR A 116 -6.26 4.25 1.66
CA THR A 116 -6.51 3.60 2.96
C THR A 116 -7.84 2.86 3.00
N HIS A 117 -8.93 3.51 2.57
CA HIS A 117 -10.30 2.97 2.64
C HIS A 117 -10.67 1.98 1.52
N MET A 118 -9.80 1.74 0.55
CA MET A 118 -10.14 1.03 -0.68
C MET A 118 -9.16 -0.11 -0.96
N CYS A 119 -8.04 0.18 -1.65
CA CYS A 119 -7.08 -0.85 -2.04
C CYS A 119 -6.32 -1.40 -0.83
N VAL A 120 -5.97 -0.52 0.12
CA VAL A 120 -5.26 -0.90 1.35
C VAL A 120 -6.18 -1.74 2.24
N ASP A 121 -7.38 -1.24 2.59
CA ASP A 121 -8.36 -1.99 3.39
C ASP A 121 -8.64 -3.38 2.82
N ALA A 122 -9.00 -3.48 1.54
CA ALA A 122 -9.31 -4.76 0.90
C ALA A 122 -8.13 -5.74 0.94
N SER A 123 -6.91 -5.25 0.73
CA SER A 123 -5.71 -6.10 0.71
C SER A 123 -5.26 -6.50 2.11
N VAL A 124 -5.38 -5.61 3.10
CA VAL A 124 -5.03 -5.90 4.50
C VAL A 124 -5.95 -6.98 5.07
N ARG A 125 -7.27 -6.86 4.83
CA ARG A 125 -8.23 -7.89 5.26
C ARG A 125 -7.93 -9.24 4.62
N GLN A 126 -7.74 -9.25 3.29
CA GLN A 126 -7.43 -10.47 2.57
C GLN A 126 -6.10 -11.12 3.01
N ALA A 127 -5.08 -10.31 3.30
CA ALA A 127 -3.81 -10.81 3.83
C ALA A 127 -4.00 -11.49 5.19
N ASN A 128 -4.79 -10.88 6.08
CA ASN A 128 -5.13 -11.48 7.37
C ASN A 128 -5.91 -12.79 7.20
N ASP A 129 -6.89 -12.83 6.29
CA ASP A 129 -7.67 -14.05 5.99
C ASP A 129 -6.80 -15.19 5.45
N TYR A 130 -5.70 -14.86 4.75
CA TYR A 130 -4.69 -15.83 4.32
C TYR A 130 -3.70 -16.22 5.44
N GLY A 131 -3.85 -15.69 6.65
CA GLY A 131 -3.02 -16.01 7.80
C GLY A 131 -1.72 -15.22 7.91
N PHE A 132 -1.52 -14.19 7.08
CA PHE A 132 -0.39 -13.28 7.28
C PHE A 132 -0.61 -12.43 8.54
N ARG A 133 0.44 -12.28 9.35
CA ARG A 133 0.49 -11.18 10.31
C ARG A 133 0.61 -9.89 9.51
N VAL A 134 -0.13 -8.85 9.84
CA VAL A 134 -0.07 -7.58 9.11
C VAL A 134 0.25 -6.44 10.06
N THR A 135 1.22 -5.61 9.66
CA THR A 135 1.46 -4.28 10.21
C THR A 135 1.10 -3.27 9.14
N LEU A 136 0.19 -2.35 9.45
CA LEU A 136 -0.19 -1.26 8.55
C LEU A 136 0.46 0.05 9.01
N LEU A 137 1.22 0.69 8.13
CA LEU A 137 1.86 1.98 8.41
C LEU A 137 0.83 3.10 8.31
N ALA A 138 0.35 3.58 9.45
CA ALA A 138 -0.70 4.61 9.55
C ALA A 138 -0.31 5.90 8.82
N ASP A 139 0.95 6.31 8.97
CA ASP A 139 1.54 7.50 8.35
C ASP A 139 2.11 7.21 6.96
N GLY A 140 2.12 5.95 6.51
CA GLY A 140 2.49 5.52 5.16
C GLY A 140 1.28 5.34 4.22
N CYS A 141 0.08 5.73 4.66
CA CYS A 141 -1.15 5.58 3.88
C CYS A 141 -1.89 6.90 3.69
N ALA A 142 -2.51 7.09 2.53
CA ALA A 142 -3.31 8.28 2.22
C ALA A 142 -4.71 7.91 1.69
N THR A 143 -5.64 8.86 1.81
CA THR A 143 -7.03 8.70 1.40
C THR A 143 -7.60 10.03 0.91
N ARG A 144 -8.90 10.02 0.56
CA ARG A 144 -9.65 11.22 0.17
C ARG A 144 -11.03 11.22 0.81
N ALA A 145 -11.67 12.39 0.83
CA ALA A 145 -13.05 12.52 1.27
C ALA A 145 -13.98 11.62 0.44
N GLN A 146 -14.98 11.03 1.09
CA GLN A 146 -16.00 10.19 0.47
C GLN A 146 -17.35 10.90 0.50
N LYS A 147 -18.25 10.48 -0.39
CA LYS A 147 -19.64 10.94 -0.41
C LYS A 147 -20.58 9.75 -0.39
N PHE A 148 -21.66 9.85 0.38
CA PHE A 148 -22.75 8.88 0.40
C PHE A 148 -24.07 9.62 0.51
N GLY A 149 -24.88 9.59 -0.56
CA GLY A 149 -26.01 10.51 -0.70
C GLY A 149 -25.53 11.97 -0.67
N ASP A 150 -26.16 12.78 0.17
CA ASP A 150 -25.82 14.20 0.37
C ASP A 150 -24.71 14.42 1.40
N GLU A 151 -24.29 13.37 2.11
CA GLU A 151 -23.27 13.46 3.14
C GLU A 151 -21.87 13.40 2.54
N THR A 152 -21.00 14.30 3.01
CA THR A 152 -19.56 14.27 2.71
C THR A 152 -18.79 13.89 3.98
N VAL A 153 -18.03 12.80 3.93
CA VAL A 153 -17.13 12.36 5.00
C VAL A 153 -15.72 12.88 4.67
N PRO A 154 -15.17 13.85 5.45
CA PRO A 154 -13.84 14.39 5.21
C PRO A 154 -12.74 13.31 5.20
N ALA A 155 -11.67 13.54 4.43
CA ALA A 155 -10.59 12.55 4.27
C ALA A 155 -9.99 12.11 5.61
N ARG A 156 -9.80 13.05 6.56
CA ARG A 156 -9.34 12.74 7.92
C ARG A 156 -10.27 11.77 8.66
N GLN A 157 -11.58 11.94 8.54
CA GLN A 157 -12.53 11.03 9.18
C GLN A 157 -12.50 9.65 8.52
N VAL A 158 -12.42 9.58 7.19
CA VAL A 158 -12.23 8.33 6.45
C VAL A 158 -10.93 7.63 6.89
N GLN A 159 -9.82 8.37 6.97
CA GLN A 159 -8.52 7.84 7.38
C GLN A 159 -8.60 7.22 8.78
N VAL A 160 -9.08 7.98 9.77
CA VAL A 160 -9.13 7.53 11.16
C VAL A 160 -10.09 6.35 11.31
N ALA A 161 -11.26 6.38 10.67
CA ALA A 161 -12.24 5.30 10.76
C ALA A 161 -11.68 3.97 10.22
N PHE A 162 -11.04 3.98 9.06
CA PHE A 162 -10.49 2.75 8.47
C PHE A 162 -9.23 2.26 9.18
N LEU A 163 -8.34 3.15 9.62
CA LEU A 163 -7.21 2.75 10.46
C LEU A 163 -7.69 2.12 11.78
N ALA A 164 -8.70 2.72 12.44
CA ALA A 164 -9.28 2.16 13.65
C ALA A 164 -9.96 0.80 13.41
N ALA A 165 -10.71 0.66 12.31
CA ALA A 165 -11.38 -0.59 11.97
C ALA A 165 -10.42 -1.75 11.64
N LEU A 166 -9.25 -1.45 11.08
CA LEU A 166 -8.22 -2.44 10.77
C LEU A 166 -7.39 -2.81 12.00
N ASN A 167 -7.19 -1.88 12.94
CA ASN A 167 -6.32 -2.07 14.09
C ASN A 167 -6.84 -3.15 15.05
N GLY A 168 -5.96 -4.07 15.44
CA GLY A 168 -6.25 -5.16 16.38
C GLY A 168 -6.93 -6.37 15.73
N ALA A 169 -7.92 -6.17 14.87
CA ALA A 169 -8.65 -7.25 14.22
C ALA A 169 -7.91 -7.81 12.98
N TYR A 170 -7.46 -6.93 12.09
CA TYR A 170 -6.85 -7.33 10.81
C TYR A 170 -5.35 -7.05 10.75
N ALA A 171 -4.90 -5.99 11.43
CA ALA A 171 -3.50 -5.57 11.45
C ALA A 171 -3.13 -4.91 12.77
N ARG A 172 -1.83 -4.88 13.08
CA ARG A 172 -1.28 -3.87 13.99
C ARG A 172 -1.09 -2.57 13.21
N VAL A 173 -1.81 -1.52 13.56
CA VAL A 173 -1.63 -0.18 12.98
C VAL A 173 -0.60 0.57 13.80
N ALA A 174 0.45 1.09 13.15
CA ALA A 174 1.56 1.77 13.83
C ALA A 174 2.18 2.86 12.94
N ALA A 175 2.92 3.78 13.55
CA ALA A 175 3.74 4.73 12.82
C ALA A 175 4.97 4.06 12.21
N THR A 176 5.43 4.56 11.06
CA THR A 176 6.62 4.05 10.37
C THR A 176 7.84 3.98 11.29
N ALA A 177 8.07 5.03 12.08
CA ALA A 177 9.22 5.11 13.00
C ALA A 177 9.24 3.97 14.04
N GLU A 178 8.07 3.55 14.54
CA GLU A 178 7.98 2.44 15.50
C GLU A 178 8.37 1.11 14.87
N ILE A 179 7.93 0.87 13.63
CA ILE A 179 8.20 -0.39 12.92
C ILE A 179 9.65 -0.51 12.52
N LEU A 180 10.30 0.59 12.17
CA LEU A 180 11.73 0.57 11.83
C LEU A 180 12.62 0.12 13.00
N GLN A 181 12.17 0.33 14.25
CA GLN A 181 12.88 -0.12 15.45
C GLN A 181 12.73 -1.62 15.70
N THR A 182 11.71 -2.26 15.10
CA THR A 182 11.43 -3.69 15.30
C THR A 182 11.88 -4.56 14.14
N LEU A 183 12.34 -3.97 13.03
CA LEU A 183 12.91 -4.72 11.92
C LEU A 183 14.21 -5.41 12.36
N PRO A 184 14.44 -6.67 11.94
CA PRO A 184 15.67 -7.37 12.25
C PRO A 184 16.89 -6.60 11.71
N GLU A 185 18.02 -6.72 12.40
CA GLU A 185 19.28 -6.16 11.94
C GLU A 185 19.76 -6.86 10.67
N SER A 186 20.53 -6.14 9.84
CA SER A 186 21.17 -6.72 8.67
C SER A 186 22.16 -7.80 9.13
N THR A 187 21.99 -9.04 8.68
CA THR A 187 22.99 -10.11 8.82
C THR A 187 24.22 -9.86 7.97
#